data_AF-A0A5E7V181-F1
#
_entry.id   AF-A0A5E7V181-F1
#
_cell.length_a   1.000
_cell.length_b   1.000
_cell.length_c   1.000
_cell.angle_alpha   90.00
_cell.angle_beta   90.00
_cell.angle_gamma   90.00
#
_symmetry.space_group_name_H-M   'P 1'
#
loop_
_entity.id
_entity.type
_entity.pdbx_description
1 polymer ?
#
loop_
_entity_poly.entity_id
_entity_poly.type
_entity_poly.pdbx_seq_one_letter_code
_entity_poly.pdbx_strand_id
1 'polypeptide(L)'
;MATVVKKLILTNQQNQQIRSLLDEIIQDPEMTNQYCFMEKAALYAQELPRKIREEFYGFKRSEEVSALLVSGSPVLDKGAGPSPSRHIELEMTTA
;
A
#
# COMPACT_ATOMS: atom_id res chain seq x y z
N MET A 1 -12.13 2.67 -27.07
CA MET A 1 -12.01 3.81 -26.13
C MET A 1 -10.57 3.85 -25.65
N ALA A 2 -9.96 5.03 -25.57
CA ALA A 2 -8.61 5.16 -25.02
C ALA A 2 -8.66 5.02 -23.49
N THR A 3 -7.78 4.19 -22.93
CA THR A 3 -7.65 4.04 -21.47
C THR A 3 -7.10 5.34 -20.89
N VAL A 4 -7.88 6.00 -20.02
CA VAL A 4 -7.44 7.21 -19.34
C VAL A 4 -6.85 6.81 -17.98
N VAL A 5 -5.59 7.16 -17.75
CA VAL A 5 -4.87 6.85 -16.50
C VAL A 5 -4.52 8.16 -15.80
N LYS A 6 -4.94 8.31 -14.55
CA LYS A 6 -4.49 9.42 -13.70
C LYS A 6 -3.21 9.01 -12.97
N LYS A 7 -2.17 9.83 -13.03
CA LYS A 7 -0.90 9.58 -12.33
C LYS A 7 -0.78 10.46 -11.09
N LEU A 8 -0.59 9.84 -9.93
CA LEU A 8 -0.25 10.49 -8.67
C LEU A 8 1.25 10.33 -8.41
N ILE A 9 1.98 11.43 -8.43
CA ILE A 9 3.41 11.47 -8.08
C ILE A 9 3.54 11.87 -6.62
N LEU A 10 4.21 11.03 -5.84
CA LEU A 10 4.44 11.28 -4.42
C LEU A 10 5.57 12.28 -4.21
N THR A 11 5.40 13.18 -3.24
CA THR A 11 6.48 14.07 -2.80
C THR A 11 7.41 13.35 -1.82
N ASN A 12 8.62 13.88 -1.63
CA ASN A 12 9.57 13.35 -0.64
C ASN A 12 8.97 13.29 0.77
N GLN A 13 8.18 14.29 1.15
CA GLN A 13 7.49 14.31 2.44
C GLN A 13 6.45 13.19 2.55
N GLN A 14 5.65 12.96 1.49
CA GLN A 14 4.67 11.87 1.47
C GLN A 14 5.34 10.50 1.55
N ASN A 15 6.49 10.34 0.87
CA ASN A 15 7.29 9.13 0.95
C ASN A 15 7.80 8.89 2.37
N GLN A 16 8.32 9.92 3.04
CA GLN A 16 8.74 9.81 4.44
C GLN A 16 7.58 9.40 5.36
N GLN A 17 6.39 10.01 5.19
CA GLN A 17 5.20 9.66 5.98
C GLN A 17 4.78 8.21 5.77
N ILE A 18 4.72 7.75 4.51
CA ILE A 18 4.40 6.34 4.20
C ILE A 18 5.45 5.42 4.81
N ARG A 19 6.73 5.78 4.74
CA ARG A 19 7.82 4.98 5.31
C ARG A 19 7.70 4.86 6.82
N SER A 20 7.41 5.96 7.52
CA SER A 20 7.21 5.95 8.97
C SER A 20 6.06 5.03 9.35
N LEU A 21 4.91 5.14 8.65
CA LEU A 21 3.76 4.27 8.88
C LEU A 21 4.10 2.79 8.64
N LEU A 22 4.82 2.47 7.56
CA LEU A 22 5.26 1.10 7.28
C LEU A 22 6.22 0.57 8.34
N ASP A 23 7.19 1.37 8.74
CA ASP A 23 8.16 0.99 9.77
C ASP A 23 7.42 0.72 11.10
N GLU A 24 6.38 1.50 11.45
CA GLU A 24 5.50 1.24 12.62
C GLU A 24 4.73 -0.09 12.50
N ILE A 25 4.09 -0.35 11.36
CA ILE A 25 3.34 -1.59 11.11
C ILE A 25 4.26 -2.82 11.23
N ILE A 26 5.48 -2.74 10.69
CA ILE A 26 6.43 -3.86 10.67
C ILE A 26 7.00 -4.16 12.06
N GLN A 27 7.01 -3.20 12.99
CA GLN A 27 7.44 -3.45 14.37
C GLN A 27 6.44 -4.29 15.18
N ASP A 28 5.17 -4.38 14.76
CA ASP A 28 4.16 -5.22 15.41
C ASP A 28 4.22 -6.64 14.83
N PRO A 29 4.64 -7.66 15.62
CA PRO A 29 4.74 -9.04 15.15
C PRO A 29 3.40 -9.61 14.68
N GLU A 30 2.26 -9.13 15.21
CA GLU A 30 0.93 -9.56 14.77
C GLU A 30 0.64 -9.16 13.32
N MET A 31 1.30 -8.13 12.79
CA MET A 31 1.06 -7.65 11.43
C MET A 31 1.61 -8.57 10.35
N THR A 32 2.39 -9.58 10.74
CA THR A 32 2.76 -10.70 9.87
C THR A 32 1.63 -11.73 9.71
N ASN A 33 0.68 -11.76 10.65
CA ASN A 33 -0.53 -12.57 10.54
C ASN A 33 -1.57 -11.83 9.68
N GLN A 34 -1.96 -12.46 8.57
CA GLN A 34 -2.89 -11.86 7.61
C GLN A 34 -4.23 -11.45 8.24
N TYR A 35 -4.80 -12.26 9.13
CA TYR A 35 -6.10 -11.95 9.75
C TYR A 35 -6.00 -10.73 10.67
N CYS A 36 -5.00 -10.72 11.56
CA CYS A 36 -4.75 -9.59 12.45
C CYS A 36 -4.46 -8.30 11.66
N PHE A 37 -3.69 -8.41 10.58
CA PHE A 37 -3.44 -7.27 9.69
C PHE A 37 -4.73 -6.77 9.03
N MET A 38 -5.57 -7.66 8.48
CA MET A 38 -6.81 -7.27 7.79
C MET A 38 -7.78 -6.51 8.71
N GLU A 39 -7.84 -6.86 9.99
CA GLU A 39 -8.66 -6.13 10.98
C GLU A 39 -8.18 -4.68 11.19
N LYS A 40 -6.85 -4.46 11.19
CA LYS A 40 -6.23 -3.14 11.40
C LYS A 40 -6.00 -2.36 10.08
N ALA A 41 -6.04 -3.01 8.93
CA ALA A 41 -5.64 -2.43 7.64
C ALA A 41 -6.45 -1.17 7.27
N ALA A 42 -7.76 -1.17 7.53
CA ALA A 42 -8.60 0.00 7.29
C ALA A 42 -8.22 1.20 8.17
N LEU A 43 -7.77 0.94 9.40
CA LEU A 43 -7.28 1.97 10.31
C LEU A 43 -5.94 2.52 9.82
N TYR A 44 -4.97 1.67 9.49
CA TYR A 44 -3.69 2.11 8.92
C TYR A 44 -3.87 2.89 7.61
N ALA A 45 -4.85 2.52 6.78
CA ALA A 45 -5.16 3.26 5.56
C ALA A 45 -5.61 4.71 5.84
N GLN A 46 -6.15 5.02 7.02
CA GLN A 46 -6.48 6.40 7.41
C GLN A 46 -5.25 7.24 7.77
N GLU A 47 -4.15 6.59 8.15
CA GLU A 47 -2.88 7.25 8.47
C GLU A 47 -2.05 7.59 7.22
N LEU A 48 -2.49 7.14 6.03
CA LEU A 48 -1.88 7.56 4.78
C LEU A 48 -1.94 9.08 4.60
N PRO A 49 -0.97 9.69 3.90
CA PRO A 49 -0.98 11.10 3.57
C PRO A 49 -2.33 11.54 3.00
N ARG A 50 -2.89 12.62 3.55
CA ARG A 50 -4.25 13.10 3.25
C ARG A 50 -4.55 13.17 1.75
N LYS A 51 -3.63 13.72 0.96
CA LYS A 51 -3.77 13.83 -0.50
C LYS A 51 -3.97 12.47 -1.17
N ILE A 52 -3.29 11.41 -0.72
CA ILE A 52 -3.45 10.06 -1.28
C ILE A 52 -4.84 9.51 -0.96
N ARG A 53 -5.29 9.70 0.29
CA ARG A 53 -6.64 9.30 0.69
C ARG A 53 -7.71 10.02 -0.14
N GLU A 54 -7.60 11.33 -0.29
CA GLU A 54 -8.50 12.14 -1.12
C GLU A 54 -8.53 11.65 -2.58
N GLU A 55 -7.37 11.33 -3.15
CA GLU A 55 -7.26 10.77 -4.51
C GLU A 55 -7.92 9.39 -4.63
N PHE A 56 -7.77 8.51 -3.63
CA PHE A 56 -8.42 7.19 -3.63
C PHE A 56 -9.94 7.30 -3.51
N TYR A 57 -10.44 8.15 -2.61
CA TYR A 57 -11.87 8.41 -2.48
C TYR A 57 -12.45 9.06 -3.73
N GLY A 58 -11.73 10.03 -4.32
CA GLY A 58 -12.11 10.67 -5.57
C GLY A 58 -12.21 9.66 -6.72
N PHE A 59 -11.17 8.85 -6.92
CA PHE A 59 -11.12 7.81 -7.94
C PHE A 59 -12.29 6.82 -7.82
N LYS A 60 -12.54 6.31 -6.61
CA LYS A 60 -13.65 5.37 -6.35
C LYS A 60 -15.03 6.00 -6.58
N ARG A 61 -15.18 7.29 -6.34
CA ARG A 61 -16.49 7.96 -6.39
C ARG A 61 -16.84 8.49 -7.78
N SER A 62 -15.87 9.02 -8.52
CA SER A 62 -16.13 9.64 -9.81
C SER A 62 -16.02 8.67 -10.99
N GLU A 63 -15.18 7.63 -10.87
CA GLU A 63 -14.90 6.66 -11.94
C GLU A 63 -14.55 7.31 -13.30
N GLU A 64 -14.05 8.56 -13.28
CA GLU A 64 -13.75 9.34 -14.50
C GLU A 64 -12.56 8.79 -15.29
N VAL A 65 -11.70 8.02 -14.63
CA VAL A 65 -10.49 7.43 -15.21
C VAL A 65 -10.51 5.93 -15.01
N SER A 66 -9.91 5.19 -15.94
CA SER A 66 -9.88 3.73 -15.90
C SER A 66 -8.88 3.19 -14.88
N ALA A 67 -7.88 3.99 -14.50
CA ALA A 67 -6.89 3.60 -13.50
C ALA A 67 -6.28 4.83 -12.80
N LEU A 68 -5.89 4.62 -11.53
CA LEU A 68 -5.06 5.52 -10.75
C LEU A 68 -3.68 4.89 -10.53
N LEU A 69 -2.64 5.48 -11.11
CA LEU A 69 -1.25 5.06 -10.95
C LEU A 69 -0.56 5.90 -9.87
N VAL A 70 -0.23 5.28 -8.74
CA VAL A 70 0.63 5.89 -7.71
C VAL A 70 2.09 5.58 -8.03
N SER A 71 2.90 6.61 -8.25
CA SER A 71 4.31 6.49 -8.65
C SER A 71 5.26 7.00 -7.56
N GLY A 72 6.41 6.31 -7.42
CA GLY A 72 7.45 6.69 -6.47
C GLY A 72 7.23 6.17 -5.05
N SER A 73 6.59 5.00 -4.90
CA SER A 73 6.31 4.38 -3.59
C SER A 73 7.60 3.99 -2.85
N PRO A 74 7.72 4.31 -1.55
CA PRO A 74 8.93 4.02 -0.75
C PRO A 74 8.97 2.61 -0.15
N VAL A 75 7.97 1.77 -0.46
CA VAL A 75 7.78 0.43 0.15
C VAL A 75 9.04 -0.43 -0.01
N LEU A 76 9.63 -0.43 -1.22
CA LEU A 76 10.78 -1.26 -1.55
C LEU A 76 12.12 -0.50 -1.52
N ASP A 77 12.18 0.70 -0.94
CA ASP A 77 13.41 1.49 -0.90
C ASP A 77 14.56 0.78 -0.15
N LYS A 78 14.23 -0.05 0.85
CA LYS A 78 15.21 -0.88 1.58
C LYS A 78 15.49 -2.24 0.91
N GLY A 79 14.97 -2.45 -0.30
CA GLY A 79 15.09 -3.68 -1.08
C GLY A 79 13.98 -4.71 -0.80
N ALA A 80 13.71 -5.57 -1.78
CA ALA A 80 12.72 -6.65 -1.72
C ALA A 80 13.33 -8.05 -1.53
N GLY A 81 14.66 -8.15 -1.50
CA GLY A 81 15.36 -9.41 -1.74
C GLY A 81 15.21 -9.91 -3.18
N PRO A 82 15.73 -11.10 -3.51
CA PRO A 82 15.55 -11.70 -4.83
C PRO A 82 14.08 -12.08 -5.04
N SER A 83 13.58 -11.89 -6.27
CA SER A 83 12.26 -12.39 -6.65
C SER A 83 12.21 -13.92 -6.48
N PRO A 84 11.17 -14.47 -5.81
CA PRO A 84 11.01 -15.92 -5.68
C PRO A 84 10.95 -16.61 -7.06
N SER A 85 11.53 -17.80 -7.16
CA SER A 85 11.54 -18.60 -8.41
C SER A 85 10.22 -19.33 -8.70
N ARG A 86 9.33 -19.40 -7.69
CA ARG A 86 7.99 -19.99 -7.76
C ARG A 86 7.07 -19.31 -6.76
N HIS A 87 5.77 -19.45 -6.99
CA HIS A 87 4.75 -19.01 -6.02
C HIS A 87 4.91 -19.80 -4.71
N ILE A 88 4.88 -19.09 -3.59
CA ILE A 88 4.92 -19.70 -2.24
C ILE A 88 3.49 -19.68 -1.72
N GLU A 89 2.89 -20.85 -1.57
CA GLU A 89 1.67 -20.97 -0.76
C GLU A 89 2.10 -20.97 0.71
N LEU A 90 1.65 -19.97 1.47
CA LEU A 90 1.83 -19.98 2.92
C LEU A 90 0.88 -21.05 3.48
N GLU A 91 1.41 -22.22 3.82
CA GLU A 91 0.62 -23.24 4.52
C GLU A 91 0.07 -22.62 5.82
N MET A 92 -1.25 -22.66 5.99
CA MET A 92 -1.88 -22.31 7.26
C MET A 92 -1.54 -23.41 8.26
N THR A 93 -0.40 -23.29 8.94
CA THR A 93 -0.06 -24.18 10.05
C THR A 93 -1.07 -23.92 11.17
N THR A 94 -2.08 -24.78 11.25
CA THR A 94 -2.96 -24.90 12.41
C THR A 94 -2.10 -25.42 13.56
N ALA A 95 -1.88 -24.57 14.55
CA ALA A 95 -1.37 -24.96 15.87
C ALA A 95 -2.54 -25.27 16.80
#